data_AF-A0A5C3LZL8-F1
#
_entry.id   AF-A0A5C3LZL8-F1
#
_cell.length_a   1.000
_cell.length_b   1.000
_cell.length_c   1.000
_cell.angle_alpha   90.00
_cell.angle_beta   90.00
_cell.angle_gamma   90.00
#
_symmetry.space_group_name_H-M   'P 1'
#
loop_
_entity.id
_entity.type
_entity.pdbx_description
1 polymer ?
#
loop_
_entity_poly.entity_id
_entity_poly.type
_entity_poly.pdbx_seq_one_letter_code
_entity_poly.pdbx_strand_id
1 'polypeptide(L)'
;MIPLFRLDHLPPQKIFLKPISVDHYGNRGCADSTPEEYRYNWAASPPIVNPKLNELYHSLYIPARAGLPVHVVCGLPEDPSRRETVRIRLYEVLVGLCLRKSNTASSLHRLENASMRFEIPEMLVTLAVGLVALVLHPIIIRSSRPVRLERLQTLVTSIKEYTWIHPDVCIFVTTHLNDASNRQAAITGIITEMRRRPYVTKVTYGICFSFFHCIIVRIN
;
A
#
# COMPACT_ATOMS: atom_id res chain seq x y z
N MET A 1 10.33 -9.75 16.69
CA MET A 1 9.49 -10.89 16.29
C MET A 1 10.39 -12.11 16.15
N ILE A 2 9.95 -13.28 16.63
CA ILE A 2 10.68 -14.54 16.43
C ILE A 2 10.24 -15.10 15.08
N PRO A 3 11.15 -15.59 14.23
CA PRO A 3 10.78 -16.28 13.00
C PRO A 3 9.94 -17.52 13.33
N LEU A 4 8.67 -17.53 12.92
CA LEU A 4 7.74 -18.62 13.19
C LEU A 4 7.55 -19.43 11.91
N PHE A 5 8.20 -20.58 11.81
CA PHE A 5 7.93 -21.50 10.72
C PHE A 5 6.51 -22.06 10.87
N ARG A 6 5.85 -22.24 9.74
CA ARG A 6 4.64 -23.07 9.67
C ARG A 6 4.99 -24.47 10.17
N LEU A 7 4.24 -25.00 11.14
CA LEU A 7 4.52 -26.32 11.74
C LEU A 7 4.45 -27.44 10.71
N ASP A 8 3.60 -27.29 9.70
CA ASP A 8 3.46 -28.20 8.57
C ASP A 8 4.55 -28.05 7.50
N HIS A 9 5.39 -27.01 7.60
CA HIS A 9 6.48 -26.71 6.65
C HIS A 9 7.76 -26.30 7.39
N LEU A 10 8.15 -27.09 8.41
CA LEU A 10 9.39 -26.87 9.15
C LEU A 10 10.61 -27.23 8.30
N PRO A 11 11.64 -26.37 8.24
CA PRO A 11 12.90 -26.74 7.62
C PRO A 11 13.51 -27.95 8.34
N PRO A 12 14.10 -28.93 7.60
CA PRO A 12 14.82 -30.04 8.20
C PRO A 12 15.85 -29.56 9.23
N GLN A 13 16.08 -30.36 10.28
CA GLN A 13 16.98 -30.00 11.40
C GLN A 13 18.36 -29.52 10.94
N LYS A 14 18.91 -30.12 9.87
CA LYS A 14 20.21 -29.76 9.28
C LYS A 14 20.27 -28.33 8.73
N ILE A 15 19.13 -27.75 8.36
CA ILE A 15 19.04 -26.41 7.81
C ILE A 15 18.19 -25.47 8.66
N PHE A 16 17.58 -25.91 9.77
CA PHE A 16 16.65 -25.12 10.58
C PHE A 16 17.10 -23.68 10.93
N LEU A 17 18.38 -23.49 11.26
CA LEU A 17 18.92 -22.18 11.59
C LEU A 17 19.32 -21.34 10.36
N LYS A 18 19.54 -21.95 9.20
CA LYS A 18 20.00 -21.25 7.99
C LYS A 18 18.98 -20.25 7.44
N PRO A 19 17.65 -20.54 7.48
CA PRO A 19 16.64 -19.57 7.10
C PRO A 19 16.46 -18.39 8.06
N ILE A 20 16.98 -18.44 9.29
CA ILE A 20 16.74 -17.38 10.27
C ILE A 20 17.75 -16.24 10.04
N SER A 21 17.28 -15.11 9.54
CA SER A 21 18.13 -13.94 9.24
C SER A 21 17.46 -12.63 9.69
N VAL A 22 18.00 -11.52 9.21
CA VAL A 22 17.39 -10.21 9.23
C VAL A 22 17.00 -9.79 7.81
N ASP A 23 15.86 -9.12 7.67
CA ASP A 23 15.43 -8.50 6.43
C ASP A 23 16.23 -7.22 6.12
N HIS A 24 15.94 -6.60 4.98
CA HIS A 24 16.56 -5.36 4.53
C HIS A 24 16.36 -4.17 5.50
N TYR A 25 15.42 -4.27 6.44
CA TYR A 25 15.10 -3.24 7.42
C TYR A 25 15.66 -3.58 8.82
N GLY A 26 16.38 -4.68 8.97
CA GLY A 26 16.97 -5.13 10.24
C GLY A 26 15.99 -5.85 11.17
N ASN A 27 14.80 -6.23 10.68
CA ASN A 27 13.85 -7.06 11.42
C ASN A 27 14.14 -8.54 11.19
N ARG A 28 13.76 -9.40 12.13
CA ARG A 28 13.91 -10.85 11.96
C ARG A 28 13.03 -11.33 10.79
N GLY A 29 13.62 -12.10 9.88
CA GLY A 29 12.94 -12.62 8.69
C GLY A 29 13.63 -13.86 8.11
N CYS A 30 13.22 -14.26 6.91
CA CYS A 30 13.88 -15.34 6.16
C CYS A 30 15.20 -14.84 5.55
N ALA A 31 16.23 -15.68 5.54
CA ALA A 31 17.40 -15.48 4.70
C ALA A 31 17.01 -15.51 3.21
N ASP A 32 17.68 -14.74 2.35
CA ASP A 32 17.39 -14.72 0.91
C ASP A 32 17.55 -16.11 0.26
N SER A 33 18.47 -16.91 0.79
CA SER A 33 18.72 -18.29 0.38
C SER A 33 17.71 -19.31 0.90
N THR A 34 16.66 -18.88 1.63
CA THR A 34 15.63 -19.77 2.16
C THR A 34 14.79 -20.34 1.02
N PRO A 35 14.70 -21.68 0.87
CA PRO A 35 13.79 -22.32 -0.09
C PRO A 35 12.35 -21.86 0.11
N GLU A 36 11.61 -21.71 -0.99
CA GLU A 36 10.24 -21.15 -0.96
C GLU A 36 9.29 -21.92 -0.04
N GLU A 37 9.40 -23.25 -0.03
CA GLU A 37 8.63 -24.15 0.85
C GLU A 37 8.83 -23.88 2.35
N TYR A 38 9.97 -23.28 2.76
CA TYR A 38 10.26 -22.91 4.15
C TYR A 38 10.18 -21.41 4.42
N ARG A 39 9.85 -20.60 3.40
CA ARG A 39 9.64 -19.17 3.59
C ARG A 39 8.38 -18.98 4.43
N TYR A 40 8.34 -17.89 5.18
CA TYR A 40 7.15 -17.53 5.92
C TYR A 40 6.04 -17.11 4.94
N ASN A 41 5.28 -18.07 4.42
CA ASN A 41 4.09 -17.78 3.64
C ASN A 41 2.93 -17.57 4.62
N TRP A 42 2.90 -16.36 5.20
CA TRP A 42 1.89 -15.88 6.13
C TRP A 42 0.55 -15.54 5.45
N ALA A 43 0.47 -15.68 4.13
CA ALA A 43 -0.70 -15.28 3.36
C ALA A 43 -1.95 -15.97 3.92
N ALA A 44 -2.72 -15.22 4.71
CA ALA A 44 -4.03 -15.65 5.13
C ALA A 44 -4.89 -15.81 3.88
N SER A 45 -5.89 -16.70 3.96
CA SER A 45 -6.88 -16.80 2.89
C SER A 45 -7.50 -15.42 2.65
N PRO A 46 -7.57 -14.96 1.39
CA PRO A 46 -8.12 -13.65 1.11
C PRO A 46 -9.58 -13.56 1.58
N PRO A 47 -10.04 -12.39 2.03
CA PRO A 47 -11.41 -12.21 2.49
C PRO A 47 -12.43 -12.49 1.39
N ILE A 48 -13.60 -13.00 1.80
CA ILE A 48 -14.70 -13.22 0.87
C ILE A 48 -15.26 -11.86 0.44
N VAL A 49 -15.27 -11.62 -0.86
CA VAL A 49 -15.77 -10.40 -1.48
C VAL A 49 -17.23 -10.57 -1.89
N ASN A 50 -18.04 -9.52 -1.70
CA ASN A 50 -19.41 -9.48 -2.19
C ASN A 50 -19.45 -9.59 -3.72
N PRO A 51 -20.10 -10.62 -4.32
CA PRO A 51 -20.14 -10.81 -5.76
C PRO A 51 -20.66 -9.60 -6.55
N LYS A 52 -21.54 -8.79 -5.95
CA LYS A 52 -22.08 -7.57 -6.58
C LYS A 52 -21.00 -6.54 -6.90
N LEU A 53 -19.91 -6.49 -6.12
CA LEU A 53 -18.79 -5.59 -6.37
C LEU A 53 -17.97 -6.04 -7.59
N ASN A 54 -17.89 -7.34 -7.84
CA ASN A 54 -17.23 -7.91 -9.01
C ASN A 54 -18.10 -7.70 -10.26
N GLU A 55 -19.41 -7.88 -10.17
CA GLU A 55 -20.34 -7.54 -11.26
C GLU A 55 -20.24 -6.05 -11.62
N LEU A 56 -20.23 -5.18 -10.62
CA LEU A 56 -20.03 -3.74 -10.83
C LEU A 56 -18.66 -3.45 -11.44
N TYR A 57 -17.59 -4.13 -11.00
CA TYR A 57 -16.28 -4.00 -11.63
C TYR A 57 -16.35 -4.29 -13.13
N HIS A 58 -16.97 -5.41 -13.52
CA HIS A 58 -17.09 -5.80 -14.92
C HIS A 58 -17.90 -4.80 -15.76
N SER A 59 -18.90 -4.14 -15.17
CA SER A 59 -19.63 -3.06 -15.85
C SER A 59 -18.79 -1.79 -16.08
N LEU A 60 -17.77 -1.58 -15.25
CA LEU A 60 -16.85 -0.43 -15.32
C LEU A 60 -15.57 -0.76 -16.11
N TYR A 61 -15.30 -2.05 -16.32
CA TYR A 61 -14.07 -2.55 -16.89
C TYR A 61 -14.01 -2.31 -18.40
N ILE A 62 -12.93 -1.66 -18.83
CA ILE A 62 -12.62 -1.50 -20.25
C ILE A 62 -11.27 -2.17 -20.48
N PRO A 63 -11.21 -3.33 -21.16
CA PRO A 63 -9.97 -4.09 -21.32
C PRO A 63 -8.80 -3.27 -21.87
N ALA A 64 -9.08 -2.41 -22.86
CA ALA A 64 -8.09 -1.51 -23.47
C ALA A 64 -7.53 -0.43 -22.52
N ARG A 65 -8.11 -0.27 -21.32
CA ARG A 65 -7.71 0.72 -20.31
C ARG A 65 -7.24 0.07 -19.00
N ALA A 66 -7.07 -1.24 -18.98
CA ALA A 66 -6.63 -2.00 -17.81
C ALA A 66 -5.16 -2.43 -17.95
N GLY A 67 -4.47 -2.59 -16.81
CA GLY A 67 -3.09 -3.09 -16.77
C GLY A 67 -2.06 -2.19 -17.45
N LEU A 68 -2.36 -0.90 -17.61
CA LEU A 68 -1.47 0.06 -18.26
C LEU A 68 -0.25 0.39 -17.36
N PRO A 69 0.93 0.65 -17.95
CA PRO A 69 2.07 1.16 -17.19
C PRO A 69 1.73 2.46 -16.46
N VAL A 70 2.31 2.66 -15.27
CA VAL A 70 2.01 3.83 -14.42
C VAL A 70 2.24 5.16 -15.15
N HIS A 71 3.30 5.26 -15.95
CA HIS A 71 3.59 6.47 -16.71
C HIS A 71 2.47 6.81 -17.73
N VAL A 72 1.85 5.80 -18.35
CA VAL A 72 0.70 5.98 -19.26
C VAL A 72 -0.52 6.45 -18.48
N VAL A 73 -0.80 5.84 -17.33
CA VAL A 73 -1.94 6.22 -16.47
C VAL A 73 -1.79 7.66 -15.98
N CYS A 74 -0.58 8.07 -15.60
CA CYS A 74 -0.28 9.39 -15.07
C CYS A 74 -0.02 10.46 -16.15
N GLY A 75 0.16 10.07 -17.42
CA GLY A 75 0.55 11.00 -18.49
C GLY A 75 1.97 11.55 -18.31
N LEU A 76 2.88 10.72 -17.81
CA LEU A 76 4.27 11.04 -17.52
C LEU A 76 5.22 10.35 -18.52
N PRO A 77 6.47 10.85 -18.65
CA PRO A 77 7.52 10.12 -19.35
C PRO A 77 7.74 8.73 -18.73
N GLU A 78 8.14 7.76 -19.56
CA GLU A 78 8.44 6.39 -19.10
C GLU A 78 9.61 6.37 -18.11
N ASP A 79 10.68 7.08 -18.45
CA ASP A 79 11.87 7.19 -17.60
C ASP A 79 11.78 8.40 -16.66
N PRO A 80 12.05 8.22 -15.35
CA PRO A 80 12.12 9.34 -14.43
C PRO A 80 13.32 10.23 -14.77
N SER A 81 13.11 11.54 -14.74
CA SER A 81 14.19 12.52 -14.79
C SER A 81 15.14 12.37 -13.60
N ARG A 82 16.37 12.90 -13.72
CA ARG A 82 17.35 12.90 -12.60
C ARG A 82 16.77 13.44 -11.28
N ARG A 83 15.92 14.47 -11.36
CA ARG A 83 15.27 15.06 -10.16
C ARG A 83 14.25 14.10 -9.54
N GLU A 84 13.49 13.39 -10.37
CA GLU A 84 12.54 12.37 -9.92
C GLU A 84 13.28 11.17 -9.34
N THR A 85 14.36 10.71 -9.97
CA THR A 85 15.21 9.64 -9.42
C THR A 85 15.71 9.97 -8.03
N VAL A 86 16.23 11.20 -7.80
CA VAL A 86 16.68 11.63 -6.48
C VAL A 86 15.53 11.61 -5.46
N ARG A 87 14.33 12.07 -5.86
CA ARG A 87 13.14 12.01 -5.00
C ARG A 87 12.73 10.58 -4.68
N ILE A 88 12.72 9.68 -5.66
CA ILE A 88 12.42 8.26 -5.46
C ILE A 88 13.41 7.66 -4.46
N ARG A 89 14.73 7.88 -4.64
CA ARG A 89 15.74 7.39 -3.70
C ARG A 89 15.57 7.95 -2.28
N LEU A 90 15.23 9.23 -2.16
CA LEU A 90 14.93 9.82 -0.85
C LEU A 90 13.69 9.16 -0.21
N TYR A 91 12.63 8.92 -0.98
CA TYR A 91 11.43 8.24 -0.49
C TYR A 91 11.69 6.79 -0.09
N GLU A 92 12.50 6.05 -0.84
CA GLU A 92 12.95 4.69 -0.46
C GLU A 92 13.64 4.71 0.91
N VAL A 93 14.53 5.68 1.16
CA VAL A 93 15.20 5.84 2.46
C VAL A 93 14.20 6.18 3.57
N LEU A 94 13.29 7.13 3.34
CA LEU A 94 12.30 7.53 4.34
C LEU A 94 11.33 6.40 4.69
N VAL A 95 10.84 5.68 3.67
CA VAL A 95 10.03 4.46 3.86
C VAL A 95 10.84 3.42 4.63
N GLY A 96 12.09 3.16 4.26
CA GLY A 96 12.94 2.21 4.97
C GLY A 96 13.16 2.56 6.43
N LEU A 97 13.34 3.85 6.76
CA LEU A 97 13.42 4.33 8.15
C LEU A 97 12.12 4.11 8.92
N CYS A 98 10.96 4.26 8.28
CA CYS A 98 9.66 3.93 8.89
C CYS A 98 9.54 2.42 9.15
N LEU A 99 9.96 1.58 8.19
CA LEU A 99 9.84 0.12 8.25
C LEU A 99 10.85 -0.53 9.21
N ARG A 100 11.97 0.13 9.50
CA ARG A 100 12.96 -0.31 10.51
C ARG A 100 12.42 -0.29 11.95
N LYS A 101 11.34 0.44 12.23
CA LYS A 101 10.72 0.43 13.56
C LYS A 101 10.07 -0.92 13.81
N SER A 102 10.50 -1.61 14.86
CA SER A 102 10.03 -2.97 15.22
C SER A 102 8.51 -3.09 15.32
N ASN A 103 7.84 -2.06 15.84
CA ASN A 103 6.38 -2.04 15.94
C ASN A 103 5.72 -1.97 14.56
N THR A 104 6.23 -1.13 13.66
CA THR A 104 5.72 -1.01 12.29
C THR A 104 5.92 -2.32 11.53
N ALA A 105 7.12 -2.89 11.57
CA ALA A 105 7.41 -4.18 10.95
C ALA A 105 6.51 -5.29 11.48
N SER A 106 6.37 -5.38 12.81
CA SER A 106 5.50 -6.37 13.44
C SER A 106 4.04 -6.21 13.05
N SER A 107 3.54 -4.98 12.92
CA SER A 107 2.17 -4.72 12.47
C SER A 107 1.98 -5.07 11.00
N LEU A 108 2.99 -4.80 10.15
CA LEU A 108 2.94 -5.14 8.73
C LEU A 108 2.88 -6.63 8.48
N HIS A 109 3.64 -7.44 9.21
CA HIS A 109 3.51 -8.90 9.14
C HIS A 109 2.13 -9.41 9.54
N ARG A 110 1.41 -8.67 10.37
CA ARG A 110 0.04 -9.02 10.77
C ARG A 110 -1.02 -8.47 9.83
N LEU A 111 -0.64 -7.60 8.89
CA LEU A 111 -1.58 -6.93 7.98
C LEU A 111 -2.31 -7.93 7.08
N GLU A 112 -1.66 -9.02 6.69
CA GLU A 112 -2.29 -10.09 5.92
C GLU A 112 -3.42 -10.80 6.69
N ASN A 113 -3.45 -10.73 8.02
CA ASN A 113 -4.56 -11.31 8.79
C ASN A 113 -5.78 -10.37 8.87
N ALA A 114 -5.64 -9.10 8.47
CA ALA A 114 -6.76 -8.16 8.46
C ALA A 114 -7.64 -8.45 7.26
N SER A 115 -8.82 -8.98 7.53
CA SER A 115 -9.85 -9.29 6.53
C SER A 115 -10.68 -8.06 6.18
N MET A 116 -10.79 -7.12 7.10
CA MET A 116 -11.55 -5.89 6.91
C MET A 116 -10.70 -4.67 7.26
N ARG A 117 -11.02 -3.52 6.64
CA ARG A 117 -10.26 -2.28 6.85
C ARG A 117 -10.17 -1.88 8.32
N PHE A 118 -11.24 -2.04 9.09
CA PHE A 118 -11.25 -1.65 10.51
C PHE A 118 -10.33 -2.52 11.39
N GLU A 119 -9.88 -3.66 10.87
CA GLU A 119 -8.90 -4.54 11.53
C GLU A 119 -7.46 -4.09 11.25
N ILE A 120 -7.26 -3.21 10.26
CA ILE A 120 -5.95 -2.60 9.98
C ILE A 120 -5.64 -1.63 11.14
N PRO A 121 -4.50 -1.79 11.83
CA PRO A 121 -4.11 -0.89 12.90
C PRO A 121 -4.09 0.57 12.44
N GLU A 122 -4.69 1.47 13.21
CA GLU A 122 -4.80 2.91 12.88
C GLU A 122 -3.44 3.55 12.56
N MET A 123 -2.38 3.12 13.27
CA MET A 123 -1.00 3.53 13.00
C MET A 123 -0.55 3.19 11.57
N LEU A 124 -0.92 2.03 11.05
CA LEU A 124 -0.58 1.63 9.67
C LEU A 124 -1.43 2.39 8.65
N VAL A 125 -2.70 2.63 8.93
CA VAL A 125 -3.54 3.46 8.05
C VAL A 125 -2.99 4.89 7.98
N THR A 126 -2.62 5.46 9.14
CA THR A 126 -1.96 6.76 9.26
C THR A 126 -0.65 6.80 8.49
N LEU A 127 0.18 5.76 8.63
CA LEU A 127 1.44 5.66 7.91
C LEU A 127 1.20 5.57 6.39
N ALA A 128 0.25 4.76 5.92
CA ALA A 128 -0.07 4.63 4.50
C ALA A 128 -0.52 5.98 3.90
N VAL A 129 -1.48 6.66 4.53
CA VAL A 129 -1.95 7.97 4.11
C VAL A 129 -0.80 8.99 4.13
N GLY A 130 0.02 8.97 5.18
CA GLY A 130 1.19 9.84 5.32
C GLY A 130 2.24 9.63 4.23
N LEU A 131 2.52 8.37 3.87
CA LEU A 131 3.46 8.03 2.79
C LEU A 131 2.96 8.54 1.43
N VAL A 132 1.67 8.34 1.12
CA VAL A 132 1.12 8.86 -0.14
C VAL A 132 1.06 10.39 -0.15
N ALA A 133 0.67 11.01 0.96
CA ALA A 133 0.68 12.47 1.10
C ALA A 133 2.09 13.05 0.92
N LEU A 134 3.11 12.40 1.48
CA LEU A 134 4.51 12.80 1.32
C LEU A 134 4.93 12.84 -0.16
N VAL A 135 4.46 11.90 -0.98
CA VAL A 135 4.75 11.86 -2.42
C VAL A 135 4.05 12.99 -3.20
N LEU A 136 2.83 13.33 -2.81
CA LEU A 136 2.00 14.33 -3.52
C LEU A 136 2.31 15.77 -3.12
N HIS A 137 2.86 16.00 -1.92
CA HIS A 137 3.15 17.34 -1.42
C HIS A 137 4.64 17.68 -1.54
N PRO A 138 5.01 18.95 -1.75
CA PRO A 138 6.41 19.35 -1.77
C PRO A 138 7.10 18.99 -0.44
N ILE A 139 8.24 18.31 -0.50
CA ILE A 139 9.10 18.13 0.67
C ILE A 139 9.72 19.49 1.01
N ILE A 140 9.16 20.19 1.99
CA ILE A 140 9.70 21.45 2.49
C ILE A 140 10.68 21.12 3.62
N ILE A 141 11.97 20.94 3.28
CA ILE A 141 13.05 20.83 4.26
C ILE A 141 13.40 22.25 4.73
N ARG A 142 12.70 22.76 5.75
CA ARG A 142 13.01 24.06 6.35
C ARG A 142 13.69 23.88 7.70
N SER A 143 14.84 24.52 7.88
CA SER A 143 15.37 24.84 9.20
C SER A 143 14.47 25.87 9.88
N SER A 144 14.00 25.55 11.08
CA SER A 144 13.60 26.53 12.10
C SER A 144 12.15 27.06 12.16
N ARG A 145 11.18 26.58 11.36
CA ARG A 145 9.74 26.82 11.67
C ARG A 145 8.89 25.59 11.34
N PRO A 146 8.01 25.13 12.25
CA PRO A 146 7.14 24.00 11.98
C PRO A 146 6.22 24.36 10.81
N VAL A 147 6.39 23.69 9.67
CA VAL A 147 5.37 23.68 8.61
C VAL A 147 4.10 23.11 9.23
N ARG A 148 2.93 23.64 8.80
CA ARG A 148 1.56 23.26 9.20
C ARG A 148 1.34 21.74 9.28
N LEU A 149 1.86 21.13 10.35
CA LEU A 149 1.56 19.76 10.74
C LEU A 149 0.05 19.64 10.95
N GLU A 150 -0.64 20.73 11.29
CA GLU A 150 -2.08 20.84 11.41
C GLU A 150 -2.86 20.24 10.23
N ARG A 151 -2.43 20.39 8.96
CA ARG A 151 -3.14 19.80 7.81
C ARG A 151 -2.91 18.30 7.67
N LEU A 152 -1.71 17.81 7.98
CA LEU A 152 -1.45 16.37 8.03
C LEU A 152 -2.09 15.76 9.29
N GLN A 153 -2.10 16.47 10.41
CA GLN A 153 -2.76 16.08 11.64
C GLN A 153 -4.28 16.03 11.48
N THR A 154 -4.91 16.98 10.78
CA THR A 154 -6.34 16.90 10.47
C THR A 154 -6.68 15.78 9.48
N LEU A 155 -5.81 15.50 8.49
CA LEU A 155 -5.94 14.32 7.63
C LEU A 155 -5.84 13.02 8.43
N VAL A 156 -4.98 12.99 9.47
CA VAL A 156 -4.76 11.83 10.33
C VAL A 156 -5.86 11.65 11.38
N THR A 157 -6.47 12.72 11.89
CA THR A 157 -7.55 12.63 12.91
C THR A 157 -8.92 12.30 12.32
N SER A 158 -9.09 12.31 10.99
CA SER A 158 -10.36 11.95 10.33
C SER A 158 -10.19 10.94 9.20
N ILE A 159 -9.37 9.90 9.37
CA ILE A 159 -9.13 8.90 8.33
C ILE A 159 -10.39 8.04 8.11
N LYS A 160 -11.25 8.51 7.20
CA LYS A 160 -12.39 7.77 6.65
C LYS A 160 -11.91 6.63 5.76
N GLU A 161 -12.82 5.69 5.47
CA GLU A 161 -12.58 4.56 4.56
C GLU A 161 -11.81 4.97 3.31
N TYR A 162 -12.29 6.05 2.69
CA TYR A 162 -11.66 6.75 1.59
C TYR A 162 -11.20 8.13 2.07
N THR A 163 -9.94 8.47 1.81
CA THR A 163 -9.35 9.73 2.26
C THR A 163 -8.94 10.57 1.05
N TRP A 164 -9.33 11.84 1.02
CA TRP A 164 -8.93 12.78 -0.03
C TRP A 164 -7.72 13.59 0.43
N ILE A 165 -6.55 13.25 -0.09
CA ILE A 165 -5.25 13.86 0.29
C ILE A 165 -4.86 15.03 -0.63
N HIS A 166 -5.53 15.13 -1.78
CA HIS A 166 -5.46 16.22 -2.74
C HIS A 166 -6.86 16.42 -3.34
N PRO A 167 -7.23 17.61 -3.85
CA PRO A 167 -8.51 17.81 -4.55
C PRO A 167 -8.82 16.76 -5.61
N ASP A 168 -7.79 16.28 -6.31
CA ASP A 168 -7.91 15.32 -7.40
C ASP A 168 -7.36 13.92 -7.08
N VAL A 169 -7.01 13.64 -5.80
CA VAL A 169 -6.46 12.33 -5.40
C VAL A 169 -7.16 11.78 -4.17
N CYS A 170 -7.79 10.62 -4.35
CA CYS A 170 -8.42 9.81 -3.31
C CYS A 170 -7.53 8.59 -2.99
N ILE A 171 -7.40 8.23 -1.73
CA ILE A 171 -6.71 7.01 -1.28
C ILE A 171 -7.69 6.08 -0.55
N PHE A 172 -7.58 4.80 -0.86
CA PHE A 172 -8.23 3.69 -0.16
C PHE A 172 -7.15 2.75 0.39
N VAL A 173 -7.03 2.69 1.72
CA VAL A 173 -6.10 1.77 2.39
C VAL A 173 -6.80 0.45 2.64
N THR A 174 -6.26 -0.64 2.10
CA THR A 174 -6.86 -1.98 2.15
C THR A 174 -5.78 -3.07 2.17
N THR A 175 -6.16 -4.33 2.26
CA THR A 175 -5.27 -5.50 2.22
C THR A 175 -5.56 -6.37 1.00
N HIS A 176 -4.79 -7.44 0.78
CA HIS A 176 -5.07 -8.48 -0.22
C HIS A 176 -5.25 -8.01 -1.67
N LEU A 177 -4.59 -6.93 -2.09
CA LEU A 177 -4.67 -6.43 -3.47
C LEU A 177 -4.01 -7.35 -4.52
N ASN A 178 -3.24 -8.36 -4.08
CA ASN A 178 -2.77 -9.46 -4.91
C ASN A 178 -3.91 -10.40 -5.33
N ASP A 179 -4.94 -10.58 -4.49
CA ASP A 179 -6.11 -11.38 -4.85
C ASP A 179 -6.99 -10.64 -5.88
N ALA A 180 -7.48 -11.37 -6.88
CA ALA A 180 -8.22 -10.78 -7.98
C ALA A 180 -9.57 -10.19 -7.55
N SER A 181 -10.32 -10.90 -6.70
CA SER A 181 -11.63 -10.44 -6.23
C SER A 181 -11.49 -9.22 -5.33
N ASN A 182 -10.55 -9.27 -4.37
CA ASN A 182 -10.29 -8.15 -3.46
C ASN A 182 -9.78 -6.92 -4.21
N ARG A 183 -8.92 -7.12 -5.20
CA ARG A 183 -8.46 -6.06 -6.10
C ARG A 183 -9.62 -5.42 -6.87
N GLN A 184 -10.49 -6.22 -7.48
CA GLN A 184 -11.64 -5.72 -8.24
C GLN A 184 -12.59 -4.93 -7.34
N ALA A 185 -12.90 -5.44 -6.15
CA ALA A 185 -13.72 -4.73 -5.17
C ALA A 185 -13.10 -3.40 -4.72
N ALA A 186 -11.77 -3.37 -4.47
CA ALA A 186 -11.07 -2.15 -4.09
C ALA A 186 -11.14 -1.09 -5.20
N ILE A 187 -10.92 -1.49 -6.47
CA ILE A 187 -11.04 -0.61 -7.64
C ILE A 187 -12.47 -0.09 -7.78
N THR A 188 -13.46 -0.95 -7.65
CA THR A 188 -14.87 -0.57 -7.72
C THR A 188 -15.25 0.42 -6.61
N GLY A 189 -14.81 0.14 -5.38
CA GLY A 189 -15.06 0.99 -4.22
C GLY A 189 -14.51 2.40 -4.43
N ILE A 190 -13.24 2.51 -4.84
CA ILE A 190 -12.61 3.82 -5.04
C ILE A 190 -13.21 4.57 -6.25
N ILE A 191 -13.57 3.89 -7.34
CA ILE A 191 -14.26 4.54 -8.48
C ILE A 191 -15.61 5.08 -8.06
N THR A 192 -16.38 4.29 -7.30
CA THR A 192 -17.69 4.70 -6.80
C THR A 192 -17.56 5.95 -5.92
N GLU A 193 -16.58 5.96 -5.02
CA GLU A 193 -16.32 7.12 -4.16
C GLU A 193 -15.91 8.35 -4.96
N MET A 194 -15.00 8.21 -5.93
CA MET A 194 -14.59 9.32 -6.77
C MET A 194 -15.76 9.92 -7.56
N ARG A 195 -16.68 9.08 -8.06
CA ARG A 195 -17.87 9.52 -8.80
C ARG A 195 -18.94 10.19 -7.93
N ARG A 196 -18.98 9.94 -6.63
CA ARG A 196 -19.92 10.60 -5.70
C ARG A 196 -19.62 12.08 -5.53
N ARG A 197 -18.41 12.53 -5.84
CA ARG A 197 -18.02 13.92 -5.65
C ARG A 197 -18.66 14.78 -6.74
N PRO A 198 -19.49 15.78 -6.38
CA PRO A 198 -19.97 16.74 -7.36
C PRO A 198 -18.76 17.49 -7.93
N TYR A 199 -18.75 17.76 -9.23
CA TYR A 199 -17.71 18.51 -9.95
C TYR A 199 -16.40 17.76 -10.30
N VAL A 200 -16.44 16.48 -10.63
CA VAL A 200 -15.33 15.82 -11.37
C VAL A 200 -15.32 16.37 -12.80
N THR A 201 -14.75 17.57 -12.98
CA THR A 201 -14.53 18.23 -14.30
C THR A 201 -13.10 18.08 -14.77
N LYS A 202 -12.25 17.44 -13.96
CA LYS A 202 -10.82 17.26 -14.14
C LYS A 202 -10.46 15.81 -13.86
N VAL A 203 -9.34 15.39 -14.46
CA VAL A 203 -8.72 14.10 -14.22
C VAL A 203 -8.56 13.87 -12.72
N THR A 204 -9.14 12.78 -12.22
CA THR A 204 -9.07 12.38 -10.82
C THR A 204 -8.39 11.03 -10.70
N TYR A 205 -7.54 10.89 -9.68
CA TYR A 205 -6.80 9.67 -9.40
C TYR A 205 -7.31 9.01 -8.11
N GLY A 206 -7.47 7.70 -8.17
CA GLY A 206 -7.72 6.83 -7.03
C GLY A 206 -6.48 5.97 -6.77
N ILE A 207 -6.05 5.88 -5.52
CA ILE A 207 -4.94 5.02 -5.10
C ILE A 207 -5.47 3.96 -4.13
N CYS A 208 -5.45 2.69 -4.52
CA CYS A 208 -5.65 1.57 -3.58
C CYS A 208 -4.28 1.11 -3.07
N PHE A 209 -4.08 1.13 -1.75
CA PHE A 209 -2.77 0.92 -1.15
C PHE A 209 -2.80 -0.15 -0.04
N SER A 210 -1.88 -1.11 -0.09
CA SER A 210 -1.79 -2.25 0.85
C SER A 210 -0.41 -2.50 1.45
N PHE A 211 0.50 -1.52 1.38
CA PHE A 211 1.95 -1.63 1.65
C PHE A 211 2.72 -2.61 0.76
N PHE A 212 2.12 -3.73 0.37
CA PHE A 212 2.71 -4.72 -0.54
C PHE A 212 2.35 -4.44 -2.01
N HIS A 213 1.17 -3.85 -2.25
CA HIS A 213 0.71 -3.50 -3.58
C HIS A 213 0.11 -2.09 -3.58
N CYS A 214 0.28 -1.41 -4.71
CA CYS A 214 -0.29 -0.11 -5.00
C CYS A 214 -0.98 -0.19 -6.37
N ILE A 215 -2.22 0.30 -6.45
CA ILE A 215 -2.99 0.36 -7.69
C ILE A 215 -3.42 1.80 -7.89
N ILE A 216 -3.15 2.33 -9.08
CA ILE A 216 -3.55 3.68 -9.48
C ILE A 216 -4.67 3.56 -10.50
N VAL A 217 -5.80 4.19 -10.19
CA VAL A 217 -6.98 4.29 -11.05
C VAL A 217 -7.08 5.74 -11.51
N ARG A 218 -7.40 5.96 -12.79
CA ARG A 218 -7.65 7.28 -13.34
C ARG A 218 -9.07 7.34 -13.89
N ILE A 219 -9.81 8.39 -13.53
CA ILE A 219 -11.09 8.74 -14.14
C ILE A 219 -11.01 10.15 -14.74
N ASN A 220 -11.77 10.37 -15.81
CA ASN A 220 -11.92 11.67 -16.47
C ASN A 220 -13.33 12.20 -16.22
#